data_AF-A0AAP5HJA6-F1
#
_entry.id   AF-A0AAP5HJA6-F1
#
_cell.length_a   1.000
_cell.length_b   1.000
_cell.length_c   1.000
_cell.angle_alpha   90.00
_cell.angle_beta   90.00
_cell.angle_gamma   90.00
#
_symmetry.space_group_name_H-M   'P 1'
#
loop_
_entity.id
_entity.type
_entity.pdbx_description
1 polymer ?
#
loop_
_entity_poly.entity_id
_entity_poly.type
_entity_poly.pdbx_seq_one_letter_code
_entity_poly.pdbx_strand_id
1 'polypeptide(L)'
;MRSTIRFIAFGAISLWMLAGSVVAETTEHYADQDGALGAARGAAAMEIRAALAAKTRSCTGMDFQPRRCSLADNAVSADVYYGSAADRRFAFVAVRWQSDPTGNAVEAKGFVFVAVDGLPFRLLGETELIGESVSDVVFEAQRITYATAYLRPGDSRSQPTGIRRYEISLEANGIGPTTIQRTGFGQTASAQSPQQGDNALQLVKRLYEAGEDYAAIFGGSAAANPMLSPGLARLVREAMALSPRCPIYDGDPRLGGTQGAGGPTRMRYESDTRQDSTDRRKIIVTAGQAEAPDAVSRTRVALILIPEGWRIDDLVAEGTVGYKAILHAAITRCRWRG
;
A
#
# COMPACT_ATOMS: atom_id res chain seq x y z
N MET A 1 41.68 36.42 58.23
CA MET A 1 41.77 35.31 57.25
C MET A 1 40.87 34.16 57.69
N ARG A 2 39.62 34.10 57.22
CA ARG A 2 38.81 32.87 57.20
C ARG A 2 37.96 32.93 55.92
N SER A 3 38.30 32.04 55.00
CA SER A 3 37.67 31.90 53.68
C SER A 3 36.52 30.91 53.79
N THR A 4 35.35 31.27 53.25
CA THR A 4 34.16 30.41 53.24
C THR A 4 33.89 30.01 51.80
N ILE A 5 34.21 28.77 51.45
CA ILE A 5 33.97 28.19 50.12
C ILE A 5 32.57 27.58 50.13
N ARG A 6 31.68 28.07 49.26
CA ARG A 6 30.37 27.47 48.97
C ARG A 6 30.52 26.51 47.79
N PHE A 7 30.18 25.24 48.01
CA PHE A 7 29.97 24.25 46.95
C PHE A 7 28.62 24.52 46.26
N ILE A 8 28.65 24.69 44.94
CA ILE A 8 27.45 24.70 44.08
C ILE A 8 27.34 23.32 43.45
N ALA A 9 26.27 22.60 43.76
CA ALA A 9 25.92 21.34 43.15
C ALA A 9 25.37 21.59 41.73
N PHE A 10 26.06 21.06 40.71
CA PHE A 10 25.53 20.98 39.35
C PHE A 10 24.61 19.77 39.23
N GLY A 11 23.30 20.02 39.10
CA GLY A 11 22.30 19.01 38.76
C GLY A 11 22.46 18.56 37.31
N ALA A 12 22.57 17.25 37.11
CA ALA A 12 22.59 16.63 35.80
C ALA A 12 21.21 16.76 35.14
N ILE A 13 21.13 17.52 34.04
CA ILE A 13 19.96 17.57 33.17
C ILE A 13 20.07 16.40 32.20
N SER A 14 19.30 15.34 32.45
CA SER A 14 19.14 14.21 31.54
C SER A 14 18.29 14.64 30.34
N LEU A 15 18.95 14.92 29.22
CA LEU A 15 18.31 15.18 27.93
C LEU A 15 17.84 13.85 27.32
N TRP A 16 16.57 13.50 27.52
CA TRP A 16 15.94 12.40 26.79
C TRP A 16 15.60 12.87 25.37
N MET A 17 16.47 12.55 24.40
CA MET A 17 16.12 12.64 22.99
C MET A 17 15.17 11.50 22.62
N LEU A 18 13.88 11.80 22.55
CA LEU A 18 12.89 10.96 21.86
C LEU A 18 13.13 11.09 20.35
N ALA A 19 13.92 10.18 19.79
CA ALA A 19 14.01 9.99 18.34
C ALA A 19 12.70 9.35 17.86
N GLY A 20 11.69 10.17 17.60
CA GLY A 20 10.49 9.74 16.88
C GLY A 20 10.88 9.38 15.46
N SER A 21 10.85 8.10 15.12
CA SER A 21 10.99 7.63 13.75
C SER A 21 9.79 8.13 12.95
N VAL A 22 9.96 9.19 12.18
CA VAL A 22 8.96 9.65 11.21
C VAL A 22 8.96 8.64 10.07
N VAL A 23 8.07 7.65 10.17
CA VAL A 23 7.82 6.67 9.11
C VAL A 23 7.00 7.38 8.04
N ALA A 24 7.59 7.60 6.86
CA ALA A 24 6.85 8.15 5.75
C ALA A 24 6.32 7.04 4.86
N GLU A 25 5.00 6.96 4.82
CA GLU A 25 4.26 6.09 3.90
C GLU A 25 4.39 6.62 2.47
N THR A 26 4.34 5.72 1.49
CA THR A 26 4.37 6.09 0.06
C THR A 26 3.27 7.11 -0.24
N THR A 27 3.65 8.28 -0.74
CA THR A 27 2.70 9.38 -1.01
C THR A 27 2.04 9.25 -2.38
N GLU A 28 2.77 8.70 -3.35
CA GLU A 28 2.32 8.52 -4.73
C GLU A 28 2.88 7.22 -5.34
N HIS A 29 2.06 6.54 -6.14
CA HIS A 29 2.41 5.30 -6.85
C HIS A 29 1.94 5.36 -8.30
N TYR A 30 2.82 5.01 -9.25
CA TYR A 30 2.52 4.92 -10.67
C TYR A 30 2.94 3.54 -11.19
N ALA A 31 2.02 2.82 -11.83
CA ALA A 31 2.25 1.52 -12.45
C ALA A 31 1.88 1.57 -13.93
N ASP A 32 2.70 0.99 -14.80
CA ASP A 32 2.43 0.88 -16.23
C ASP A 32 2.84 -0.50 -16.77
N GLN A 33 1.99 -1.08 -17.62
CA GLN A 33 2.20 -2.37 -18.27
C GLN A 33 2.69 -2.22 -19.73
N ASP A 34 2.71 -0.99 -20.26
CA ASP A 34 3.14 -0.70 -21.63
C ASP A 34 4.65 -0.33 -21.69
N GLY A 35 5.44 -0.78 -20.71
CA GLY A 35 6.89 -0.63 -20.64
C GLY A 35 7.41 0.40 -19.63
N ALA A 36 8.72 0.35 -19.32
CA ALA A 36 9.27 1.08 -18.18
C ALA A 36 9.32 2.61 -18.36
N LEU A 37 9.32 3.12 -19.59
CA LEU A 37 9.29 4.57 -19.84
C LEU A 37 7.90 5.18 -19.56
N GLY A 38 6.82 4.39 -19.73
CA GLY A 38 5.43 4.82 -19.46
C GLY A 38 5.14 5.03 -17.97
N ALA A 39 5.80 4.22 -17.13
CA ALA A 39 5.71 4.31 -15.67
C ALA A 39 6.51 5.47 -15.06
N ALA A 40 7.52 6.00 -15.78
CA ALA A 40 8.31 7.14 -15.35
C ALA A 40 7.46 8.42 -15.38
N ARG A 41 6.68 8.62 -14.32
CA ARG A 41 5.79 9.75 -14.04
C ARG A 41 6.12 10.32 -12.68
N GLY A 42 5.73 11.57 -12.43
CA GLY A 42 6.00 12.25 -11.16
C GLY A 42 7.30 13.06 -11.16
N ALA A 43 7.72 13.50 -9.98
CA ALA A 43 8.77 14.51 -9.82
C ALA A 43 10.17 14.08 -10.27
N ALA A 44 10.42 12.77 -10.42
CA ALA A 44 11.70 12.20 -10.87
C ALA A 44 11.63 11.62 -12.30
N ALA A 45 10.55 11.89 -13.04
CA ALA A 45 10.28 11.22 -14.32
C ALA A 45 11.42 11.34 -15.34
N MET A 46 12.02 12.54 -15.47
CA MET A 46 13.11 12.77 -16.42
C MET A 46 14.34 11.93 -16.08
N GLU A 47 14.72 11.91 -14.80
CA GLU A 47 15.90 11.19 -14.30
C GLU A 47 15.70 9.68 -14.35
N ILE A 48 14.49 9.20 -14.08
CA ILE A 48 14.13 7.79 -14.25
C ILE A 48 14.28 7.39 -15.73
N ARG A 49 13.69 8.14 -16.67
CA ARG A 49 13.82 7.84 -18.11
C ARG A 49 15.28 7.85 -18.57
N ALA A 50 16.05 8.85 -18.16
CA ALA A 50 17.47 8.94 -18.49
C ALA A 50 18.26 7.75 -17.95
N ALA A 51 18.01 7.33 -16.71
CA ALA A 51 18.66 6.18 -16.10
C ALA A 51 18.30 4.87 -16.81
N LEU A 52 17.03 4.66 -17.15
CA LEU A 52 16.58 3.45 -17.85
C LEU A 52 17.12 3.36 -19.28
N ALA A 53 17.10 4.48 -20.01
CA ALA A 53 17.63 4.54 -21.38
C ALA A 53 19.15 4.32 -21.44
N ALA A 54 19.89 4.75 -20.41
CA ALA A 54 21.34 4.55 -20.34
C ALA A 54 21.74 3.10 -20.00
N LYS A 55 20.81 2.24 -19.59
CA LYS A 55 21.11 0.89 -19.08
C LYS A 55 20.82 -0.17 -20.14
N THR A 56 21.81 -1.05 -20.34
CA THR A 56 21.66 -2.26 -21.14
C THR A 56 21.97 -3.50 -20.32
N ARG A 57 21.25 -4.60 -20.58
CA ARG A 57 21.44 -5.90 -19.93
C ARG A 57 21.61 -7.00 -20.97
N SER A 58 22.26 -8.08 -20.54
CA SER A 58 22.28 -9.31 -21.33
C SER A 58 20.85 -9.84 -21.45
N CYS A 59 20.48 -10.23 -22.67
CA CYS A 59 19.20 -10.82 -22.99
C CYS A 59 19.38 -11.81 -24.15
N THR A 60 18.35 -12.59 -24.43
CA THR A 60 18.29 -13.51 -25.54
C THR A 60 17.33 -12.95 -26.59
N GLY A 61 17.78 -12.89 -27.84
CA GLY A 61 16.96 -12.47 -28.96
C GLY A 61 15.89 -13.48 -29.36
N MET A 62 14.99 -13.06 -30.26
CA MET A 62 14.02 -13.96 -30.92
C MET A 62 14.67 -15.08 -31.73
N ASP A 63 15.93 -14.89 -32.14
CA ASP A 63 16.80 -15.88 -32.79
C ASP A 63 17.53 -16.80 -31.79
N PHE A 64 17.19 -16.71 -30.51
CA PHE A 64 17.83 -17.39 -29.39
C PHE A 64 19.33 -17.07 -29.21
N GLN A 65 19.82 -15.98 -29.82
CA GLN A 65 21.21 -15.55 -29.66
C GLN A 65 21.37 -14.55 -28.51
N PRO A 66 22.44 -14.64 -27.70
CA PRO A 66 22.75 -13.65 -26.68
C PRO A 66 23.01 -12.27 -27.31
N ARG A 67 22.43 -11.22 -26.73
CA ARG A 67 22.63 -9.82 -27.14
C ARG A 67 22.55 -8.88 -25.93
N ARG A 68 22.80 -7.58 -26.15
CA ARG A 68 22.56 -6.54 -25.14
C ARG A 68 21.26 -5.81 -25.47
N CYS A 69 20.28 -5.90 -24.59
CA CYS A 69 19.01 -5.22 -24.71
C CYS A 69 19.01 -3.92 -23.90
N SER A 70 18.40 -2.88 -24.47
CA SER A 70 18.01 -1.69 -23.73
C SER A 70 16.95 -2.06 -22.68
N LEU A 71 17.16 -1.63 -21.44
CA LEU A 71 16.19 -1.86 -20.36
C LEU A 71 14.88 -1.10 -20.61
N ALA A 72 14.97 0.09 -21.20
CA ALA A 72 13.81 0.90 -21.53
C ALA A 72 12.87 0.20 -22.55
N ASP A 73 13.43 -0.56 -23.49
CA ASP A 73 12.68 -1.18 -24.59
C ASP A 73 12.19 -2.59 -24.27
N ASN A 74 12.84 -3.28 -23.31
CA ASN A 74 12.57 -4.69 -22.98
C ASN A 74 11.98 -4.89 -21.58
N ALA A 75 11.69 -3.80 -20.87
CA ALA A 75 10.98 -3.89 -19.62
C ALA A 75 9.50 -4.21 -19.86
N VAL A 76 9.00 -5.21 -19.13
CA VAL A 76 7.60 -5.65 -19.14
C VAL A 76 6.74 -4.67 -18.35
N SER A 77 7.26 -4.16 -17.23
CA SER A 77 6.60 -3.14 -16.44
C SER A 77 7.60 -2.36 -15.61
N ALA A 78 7.17 -1.20 -15.14
CA ALA A 78 7.83 -0.56 -14.02
C ALA A 78 6.81 0.07 -13.09
N ASP A 79 7.13 0.06 -11.80
CA ASP A 79 6.34 0.68 -10.74
C ASP A 79 7.21 1.72 -10.05
N VAL A 80 6.69 2.94 -9.87
CA VAL A 80 7.38 4.05 -9.21
C VAL A 80 6.69 4.38 -7.90
N TYR A 81 7.43 4.35 -6.81
CA TYR A 81 7.00 4.67 -5.45
C TYR A 81 7.72 5.93 -4.97
N TYR A 82 6.96 6.91 -4.48
CA TYR A 82 7.51 8.15 -3.93
C TYR A 82 7.31 8.24 -2.42
N GLY A 83 8.31 8.77 -1.72
CA GLY A 83 8.23 9.05 -0.29
C GLY A 83 9.27 10.06 0.16
N SER A 84 9.31 10.38 1.45
CA SER A 84 10.26 11.37 1.99
C SER A 84 10.67 11.02 3.41
N ALA A 85 11.96 11.00 3.73
CA ALA A 85 12.43 10.69 5.07
C ALA A 85 13.70 11.48 5.39
N ALA A 86 13.79 12.03 6.61
CA ALA A 86 14.92 12.82 7.10
C ALA A 86 15.45 13.78 6.02
N ASP A 87 14.68 14.86 5.76
CA ASP A 87 14.90 15.95 4.79
C ASP A 87 15.11 15.59 3.31
N ARG A 88 15.03 14.31 2.97
CA ARG A 88 15.20 13.80 1.61
C ARG A 88 13.90 13.31 1.03
N ARG A 89 13.72 13.55 -0.28
CA ARG A 89 12.68 12.94 -1.10
C ARG A 89 13.27 11.75 -1.84
N PHE A 90 12.53 10.66 -1.90
CA PHE A 90 12.95 9.41 -2.53
C PHE A 90 11.99 9.02 -3.64
N ALA A 91 12.54 8.39 -4.69
CA ALA A 91 11.78 7.62 -5.65
C ALA A 91 12.39 6.22 -5.76
N PHE A 92 11.59 5.20 -5.53
CA PHE A 92 11.98 3.81 -5.74
C PHE A 92 11.28 3.28 -6.98
N VAL A 93 12.04 2.79 -7.95
CA VAL A 93 11.53 2.26 -9.21
C VAL A 93 11.78 0.76 -9.25
N ALA A 94 10.72 -0.03 -9.24
CA ALA A 94 10.78 -1.47 -9.45
C ALA A 94 10.55 -1.76 -10.93
N VAL A 95 11.57 -2.21 -11.65
CA VAL A 95 11.52 -2.52 -13.09
C VAL A 95 11.53 -4.03 -13.26
N ARG A 96 10.58 -4.55 -14.02
CA ARG A 96 10.56 -5.95 -14.45
C ARG A 96 10.97 -6.01 -15.91
N TRP A 97 11.86 -6.93 -16.25
CA TRP A 97 12.23 -7.19 -17.64
C TRP A 97 12.25 -8.68 -17.94
N GLN A 98 11.98 -8.99 -19.20
CA GLN A 98 12.04 -10.36 -19.70
C GLN A 98 13.39 -10.56 -20.38
N SER A 99 14.24 -11.43 -19.83
CA SER A 99 15.58 -11.66 -20.40
C SER A 99 15.59 -12.65 -21.55
N ASP A 100 14.49 -13.39 -21.77
CA ASP A 100 14.33 -14.36 -22.86
C ASP A 100 13.01 -14.16 -23.62
N PRO A 101 12.90 -14.56 -24.89
CA PRO A 101 11.69 -14.38 -25.70
C PRO A 101 10.53 -15.33 -25.32
N THR A 102 10.77 -16.33 -24.46
CA THR A 102 9.80 -17.35 -24.07
C THR A 102 8.91 -16.94 -22.90
N GLY A 103 9.27 -15.88 -22.17
CA GLY A 103 8.50 -15.39 -21.03
C GLY A 103 8.72 -16.17 -19.75
N ASN A 104 9.72 -17.05 -19.73
CA ASN A 104 9.94 -17.95 -18.61
C ASN A 104 10.85 -17.34 -17.54
N ALA A 105 11.75 -16.41 -17.90
CA ALA A 105 12.56 -15.65 -16.97
C ALA A 105 12.16 -14.16 -16.96
N VAL A 106 11.48 -13.76 -15.89
CA VAL A 106 11.26 -12.36 -15.54
C VAL A 106 12.23 -12.00 -14.41
N GLU A 107 13.05 -11.00 -14.66
CA GLU A 107 13.98 -10.44 -13.68
C GLU A 107 13.43 -9.11 -13.17
N ALA A 108 13.76 -8.77 -11.93
CA ALA A 108 13.27 -7.55 -11.28
C ALA A 108 14.44 -6.77 -10.66
N LYS A 109 14.52 -5.46 -10.97
CA LYS A 109 15.52 -4.55 -10.42
C LYS A 109 14.89 -3.34 -9.77
N GLY A 110 15.52 -2.88 -8.70
CA GLY A 110 15.20 -1.68 -7.98
C GLY A 110 16.17 -0.57 -8.33
N PHE A 111 15.67 0.62 -8.64
CA PHE A 111 16.47 1.85 -8.76
C PHE A 111 16.01 2.81 -7.68
N VAL A 112 16.96 3.38 -6.95
CA VAL A 112 16.68 4.36 -5.90
C VAL A 112 17.18 5.71 -6.34
N PHE A 113 16.29 6.69 -6.38
CA PHE A 113 16.59 8.09 -6.63
C PHE A 113 16.37 8.90 -5.37
N VAL A 114 17.20 9.91 -5.17
CA VAL A 114 17.10 10.82 -4.03
C VAL A 114 17.18 12.27 -4.50
N ALA A 115 16.40 13.14 -3.87
CA ALA A 115 16.52 14.58 -3.96
C ALA A 115 16.64 15.17 -2.55
N VAL A 116 17.52 16.15 -2.39
CA VAL A 116 17.55 17.04 -1.22
C VAL A 116 16.76 18.29 -1.58
N ASP A 117 16.22 19.01 -0.60
CA ASP A 117 15.45 20.24 -0.84
C ASP A 117 16.15 21.20 -1.82
N GLY A 118 15.37 21.66 -2.80
CA GLY A 118 15.84 22.56 -3.86
C GLY A 118 16.70 21.92 -4.95
N LEU A 119 17.07 20.64 -4.84
CA LEU A 119 17.87 19.93 -5.83
C LEU A 119 17.03 18.93 -6.65
N PRO A 120 17.39 18.68 -7.93
CA PRO A 120 16.76 17.64 -8.74
C PRO A 120 17.04 16.25 -8.17
N PHE A 121 16.22 15.28 -8.56
CA PHE A 121 16.48 13.89 -8.24
C PHE A 121 17.79 13.42 -8.89
N ARG A 122 18.48 12.50 -8.24
CA ARG A 122 19.62 11.80 -8.82
C ARG A 122 19.55 10.33 -8.48
N LEU A 123 20.04 9.49 -9.40
CA LEU A 123 20.19 8.07 -9.13
C LEU A 123 21.19 7.88 -8.00
N LEU A 124 20.70 7.37 -6.87
CA LEU A 124 21.53 6.99 -5.74
C LEU A 124 22.16 5.61 -6.03
N GLY A 125 21.41 4.69 -6.68
CA GLY A 125 21.92 3.46 -7.29
C GLY A 125 20.86 2.38 -7.54
N GLU A 126 21.32 1.13 -7.72
CA GLU A 126 20.48 -0.01 -8.15
C GLU A 126 20.69 -1.27 -7.30
N THR A 127 19.67 -2.14 -7.23
CA THR A 127 19.70 -3.44 -6.53
C THR A 127 18.89 -4.48 -7.29
N GLU A 128 19.21 -5.77 -7.12
CA GLU A 128 18.28 -6.84 -7.48
C GLU A 128 17.09 -6.84 -6.52
N LEU A 129 15.89 -7.14 -7.04
CA LEU A 129 14.69 -7.33 -6.22
C LEU A 129 14.42 -8.81 -6.03
N ILE A 130 13.83 -9.13 -4.89
CA ILE A 130 13.33 -10.46 -4.63
C ILE A 130 11.82 -10.43 -4.83
N GLY A 131 11.35 -11.27 -5.75
CA GLY A 131 9.95 -11.34 -6.17
C GLY A 131 9.58 -10.28 -7.21
N GLU A 132 8.44 -10.51 -7.86
CA GLU A 132 8.02 -9.77 -9.05
C GLU A 132 6.97 -8.70 -8.75
N SER A 133 6.41 -8.67 -7.54
CA SER A 133 5.33 -7.76 -7.19
C SER A 133 5.69 -7.02 -5.93
N VAL A 134 6.17 -5.80 -6.10
CA VAL A 134 6.51 -4.91 -4.99
C VAL A 134 5.23 -4.28 -4.43
N SER A 135 5.18 -4.14 -3.11
CA SER A 135 4.07 -3.51 -2.38
C SER A 135 4.57 -2.98 -1.03
N ASP A 136 3.73 -2.26 -0.30
CA ASP A 136 4.01 -1.73 1.05
C ASP A 136 5.37 -1.04 1.18
N VAL A 137 5.71 -0.21 0.20
CA VAL A 137 6.99 0.50 0.20
C VAL A 137 6.99 1.57 1.28
N VAL A 138 7.98 1.52 2.17
CA VAL A 138 8.17 2.48 3.25
C VAL A 138 9.57 3.06 3.16
N PHE A 139 9.64 4.39 3.24
CA PHE A 139 10.89 5.13 3.18
C PHE A 139 11.30 5.57 4.59
N GLU A 140 12.54 5.23 4.96
CA GLU A 140 13.18 5.69 6.18
C GLU A 140 14.53 6.35 5.84
N ALA A 141 15.12 7.06 6.80
CA ALA A 141 16.32 7.86 6.57
C ALA A 141 17.50 7.07 5.97
N GLN A 142 17.65 5.78 6.30
CA GLN A 142 18.78 4.96 5.87
C GLN A 142 18.37 3.66 5.20
N ARG A 143 17.06 3.46 4.95
CA ARG A 143 16.57 2.24 4.34
C ARG A 143 15.24 2.43 3.64
N ILE A 144 14.97 1.55 2.68
CA ILE A 144 13.67 1.37 2.05
C ILE A 144 13.22 -0.05 2.36
N THR A 145 12.01 -0.22 2.89
CA THR A 145 11.43 -1.56 3.04
C THR A 145 10.33 -1.76 2.01
N TYR A 146 10.19 -2.98 1.53
CA TYR A 146 9.13 -3.37 0.60
C TYR A 146 8.65 -4.78 0.89
N ALA A 147 7.42 -5.07 0.52
CA ALA A 147 6.83 -6.41 0.53
C ALA A 147 6.77 -6.99 -0.88
N THR A 148 6.97 -8.29 -1.00
CA THR A 148 6.63 -9.05 -2.20
C THR A 148 5.84 -10.31 -1.88
N ALA A 149 5.05 -10.75 -2.85
CA ALA A 149 4.48 -12.08 -2.84
C ALA A 149 5.59 -13.14 -2.95
N TYR A 150 5.43 -14.26 -2.26
CA TYR A 150 6.28 -15.44 -2.34
C TYR A 150 5.44 -16.73 -2.29
N LEU A 151 5.95 -17.79 -2.90
CA LEU A 151 5.29 -19.09 -2.95
C LEU A 151 5.45 -19.83 -1.62
N ARG A 152 4.33 -20.20 -1.00
CA ARG A 152 4.26 -21.13 0.12
C ARG A 152 4.15 -22.57 -0.37
N PRO A 153 4.46 -23.56 0.49
CA PRO A 153 4.13 -24.94 0.20
C PRO A 153 2.64 -25.09 -0.13
N GLY A 154 2.32 -25.60 -1.33
CA GLY A 154 0.95 -25.77 -1.81
C GLY A 154 0.43 -24.63 -2.69
N ASP A 155 1.13 -23.50 -2.80
CA ASP A 155 0.75 -22.42 -3.71
C ASP A 155 0.99 -22.82 -5.17
N SER A 156 0.11 -22.36 -6.06
CA SER A 156 0.40 -22.35 -7.50
C SER A 156 1.42 -21.25 -7.81
N ARG A 157 2.32 -21.49 -8.77
CA ARG A 157 3.24 -20.44 -9.26
C ARG A 157 2.53 -19.18 -9.74
N SER A 158 1.33 -19.33 -10.29
CA SER A 158 0.50 -18.21 -10.75
C SER A 158 -0.24 -17.48 -9.63
N GLN A 159 -0.27 -18.03 -8.41
CA GLN A 159 -1.03 -17.50 -7.29
C GLN A 159 -0.25 -17.67 -5.97
N PRO A 160 0.86 -16.93 -5.78
CA PRO A 160 1.53 -16.87 -4.49
C PRO A 160 0.61 -16.27 -3.42
N THR A 161 0.48 -16.93 -2.27
CA THR A 161 -0.36 -16.46 -1.14
C THR A 161 0.46 -15.91 0.03
N GLY A 162 1.78 -16.17 0.04
CA GLY A 162 2.68 -15.64 1.03
C GLY A 162 3.11 -14.22 0.72
N ILE A 163 3.27 -13.39 1.76
CA ILE A 163 3.93 -12.08 1.67
C ILE A 163 5.21 -12.10 2.50
N ARG A 164 6.30 -11.57 1.94
CA ARG A 164 7.58 -11.42 2.64
C ARG A 164 8.12 -10.02 2.44
N ARG A 165 8.68 -9.45 3.50
CA ARG A 165 9.29 -8.11 3.49
C ARG A 165 10.80 -8.18 3.35
N TYR A 166 11.33 -7.16 2.69
CA TYR A 166 12.74 -6.99 2.34
C TYR A 166 13.15 -5.55 2.61
N GLU A 167 14.45 -5.35 2.79
CA GLU A 167 15.05 -4.05 3.10
C GLU A 167 16.16 -3.75 2.09
N ILE A 168 16.24 -2.48 1.68
CA ILE A 168 17.31 -1.89 0.89
C ILE A 168 18.00 -0.86 1.78
N SER A 169 19.26 -1.11 2.17
CA SER A 169 20.07 -0.15 2.93
C SER A 169 20.60 0.97 2.03
N LEU A 170 20.64 2.21 2.55
CA LEU A 170 20.99 3.45 1.84
C LEU A 170 22.28 4.12 2.34
N GLU A 171 23.23 3.38 2.92
CA GLU A 171 24.43 3.94 3.55
C GLU A 171 25.29 4.85 2.63
N ALA A 172 25.98 5.82 3.24
CA ALA A 172 26.64 6.96 2.58
C ALA A 172 27.83 6.62 1.67
N ASN A 173 28.39 5.40 1.76
CA ASN A 173 29.59 5.00 1.00
C ASN A 173 29.29 4.25 -0.31
N GLY A 174 28.01 4.17 -0.70
CA GLY A 174 27.58 3.68 -2.01
C GLY A 174 26.24 2.95 -1.94
N ILE A 175 25.47 2.98 -3.03
CA ILE A 175 24.36 2.05 -3.21
C ILE A 175 24.87 0.78 -3.84
N GLY A 176 24.86 -0.27 -3.03
CA GLY A 176 24.97 -1.65 -3.44
C GLY A 176 24.24 -2.53 -2.41
N PRO A 177 23.78 -3.72 -2.80
CA PRO A 177 23.19 -4.64 -1.85
C PRO A 177 24.23 -4.98 -0.79
N THR A 178 24.00 -4.59 0.46
CA THR A 178 24.79 -5.06 1.59
C THR A 178 23.97 -6.14 2.29
N THR A 179 24.55 -7.32 2.48
CA THR A 179 23.92 -8.43 3.20
C THR A 179 23.53 -7.97 4.60
N ILE A 180 22.23 -7.80 4.85
CA ILE A 180 21.74 -7.79 6.22
C ILE A 180 21.81 -9.23 6.69
N GLN A 181 22.72 -9.49 7.64
CA GLN A 181 22.62 -10.69 8.45
C GLN A 181 21.21 -10.73 9.04
N ARG A 182 20.50 -11.78 8.60
CA ARG A 182 19.26 -12.33 9.09
C ARG A 182 19.05 -12.12 10.60
N THR A 183 18.65 -10.93 11.01
CA THR A 183 17.88 -10.72 12.22
C THR A 183 16.45 -10.67 11.73
N GLY A 184 15.81 -11.83 11.82
CA GLY A 184 14.37 -11.90 11.68
C GLY A 184 13.75 -10.98 12.72
N PHE A 185 13.38 -9.78 12.31
CA PHE A 185 12.30 -9.06 12.95
C PHE A 185 11.03 -9.82 12.59
N GLY A 186 10.68 -10.76 13.49
CA GLY A 186 9.48 -11.57 13.43
C GLY A 186 9.45 -12.53 12.24
N GLN A 187 9.79 -13.80 12.44
CA GLN A 187 8.69 -14.73 12.68
C GLN A 187 7.56 -14.06 13.49
N THR A 188 6.63 -13.37 12.82
CA THR A 188 5.25 -13.60 13.24
C THR A 188 5.01 -15.06 12.92
N ALA A 189 5.23 -15.91 13.93
CA ALA A 189 4.54 -17.17 14.04
C ALA A 189 3.07 -16.87 13.73
N SER A 190 2.69 -17.10 12.49
CA SER A 190 1.31 -17.24 12.07
C SER A 190 1.17 -18.69 11.61
N ALA A 191 1.47 -19.61 12.54
CA ALA A 191 0.41 -20.54 12.87
C ALA A 191 -0.82 -19.66 13.08
N GLN A 192 -1.75 -19.69 12.12
CA GLN A 192 -3.02 -18.98 12.23
C GLN A 192 -3.59 -19.34 13.60
N SER A 193 -3.45 -18.46 14.58
CA SER A 193 -4.23 -18.60 15.80
C SER A 193 -5.68 -18.43 15.35
N PRO A 194 -6.58 -19.37 15.64
CA PRO A 194 -8.01 -19.25 15.33
C PRO A 194 -8.58 -17.86 15.68
N GLN A 195 -8.04 -17.23 16.73
CA GLN A 195 -8.40 -15.87 17.16
C GLN A 195 -8.19 -14.77 16.11
N GLN A 196 -7.23 -14.87 15.19
CA GLN A 196 -7.02 -13.85 14.15
C GLN A 196 -8.03 -13.94 13.00
N GLY A 197 -8.56 -15.13 12.71
CA GLY A 197 -9.65 -15.30 11.74
C GLY A 197 -10.98 -14.82 12.31
N ASP A 198 -11.23 -15.11 13.59
CA ASP A 198 -12.40 -14.61 14.31
C ASP A 198 -12.43 -13.08 14.35
N ASN A 199 -11.28 -12.41 14.49
CA ASN A 199 -11.22 -10.94 14.52
C ASN A 199 -11.61 -10.27 13.19
N ALA A 200 -11.38 -10.89 12.03
CA ALA A 200 -11.73 -10.34 10.73
C ALA A 200 -13.25 -10.37 10.49
N LEU A 201 -13.88 -11.51 10.76
CA LEU A 201 -15.33 -11.66 10.67
C LEU A 201 -16.05 -10.77 11.68
N GLN A 202 -15.55 -10.68 12.92
CA GLN A 202 -16.11 -9.78 13.93
C GLN A 202 -15.99 -8.31 13.55
N LEU A 203 -14.94 -7.90 12.84
CA LEU A 203 -14.85 -6.55 12.28
C LEU A 203 -15.96 -6.27 11.26
N VAL A 204 -16.20 -7.20 10.33
CA VAL A 204 -17.24 -7.04 9.30
C VAL A 204 -18.64 -7.07 9.91
N LYS A 205 -18.88 -7.93 10.91
CA LYS A 205 -20.14 -7.93 11.68
C LYS A 205 -20.38 -6.58 12.34
N ARG A 206 -19.41 -6.05 13.09
CA ARG A 206 -19.50 -4.74 13.73
C ARG A 206 -19.78 -3.60 12.74
N LEU A 207 -19.23 -3.66 11.54
CA LEU A 207 -19.54 -2.68 10.50
C LEU A 207 -21.01 -2.71 10.07
N TYR A 208 -21.56 -3.91 9.87
CA TYR A 208 -22.93 -4.07 9.41
C TYR A 208 -23.95 -3.91 10.55
N GLU A 209 -23.53 -4.09 11.80
CA GLU A 209 -24.34 -3.86 13.00
C GLU A 209 -24.27 -2.42 13.51
N ALA A 210 -23.26 -1.64 13.11
CA ALA A 210 -23.28 -0.18 13.31
C ALA A 210 -24.47 0.36 12.51
N GLY A 211 -25.49 0.92 13.19
CA GLY A 211 -26.87 1.07 12.68
C GLY A 211 -27.13 1.86 11.38
N GLU A 212 -28.21 2.64 11.36
CA GLU A 212 -28.79 3.18 10.11
C GLU A 212 -28.13 4.46 9.60
N ASP A 213 -27.32 5.13 10.43
CA ASP A 213 -26.84 6.48 10.13
C ASP A 213 -25.51 6.43 9.35
N TYR A 214 -25.61 6.37 8.01
CA TYR A 214 -24.47 6.32 7.08
C TYR A 214 -23.53 7.52 7.21
N ALA A 215 -24.10 8.72 7.40
CA ALA A 215 -23.35 9.95 7.66
C ALA A 215 -22.64 9.89 9.02
N ALA A 216 -23.20 9.17 9.99
CA ALA A 216 -22.42 8.75 11.13
C ALA A 216 -21.32 7.79 10.66
N ILE A 217 -21.62 6.55 10.23
CA ILE A 217 -20.64 5.46 10.04
C ILE A 217 -19.37 5.88 9.27
N PHE A 218 -19.51 6.54 8.12
CA PHE A 218 -18.33 6.94 7.35
C PHE A 218 -18.14 8.46 7.32
N GLY A 219 -19.21 9.25 7.50
CA GLY A 219 -19.14 10.70 7.43
C GLY A 219 -18.52 11.42 8.63
N GLY A 220 -17.98 10.69 9.62
CA GLY A 220 -17.41 11.28 10.84
C GLY A 220 -17.52 10.41 12.09
N SER A 221 -18.11 9.22 12.02
CA SER A 221 -18.27 8.34 13.18
C SER A 221 -16.94 7.94 13.75
N ALA A 222 -16.78 8.29 15.03
CA ALA A 222 -15.72 7.78 15.87
C ALA A 222 -15.74 6.24 15.98
N ALA A 223 -16.88 5.59 15.72
CA ALA A 223 -17.01 4.13 15.80
C ALA A 223 -16.49 3.41 14.55
N ALA A 224 -16.74 3.94 13.35
CA ALA A 224 -16.37 3.24 12.11
C ALA A 224 -15.06 3.74 11.47
N ASN A 225 -14.61 4.97 11.74
CA ASN A 225 -13.28 5.43 11.32
C ASN A 225 -12.13 4.50 11.77
N PRO A 226 -12.11 3.97 13.01
CA PRO A 226 -11.09 3.02 13.44
C PRO A 226 -11.16 1.67 12.72
N MET A 227 -12.29 1.36 12.06
CA MET A 227 -12.48 0.10 11.32
C MET A 227 -11.92 0.18 9.90
N LEU A 228 -11.71 1.39 9.36
CA LEU A 228 -11.24 1.62 8.00
C LEU A 228 -9.72 1.51 7.86
N SER A 229 -9.25 1.10 6.68
CA SER A 229 -7.84 1.21 6.34
C SER A 229 -7.45 2.68 6.21
N PRO A 230 -6.18 3.06 6.44
CA PRO A 230 -5.74 4.45 6.31
C PRO A 230 -6.11 5.07 4.95
N GLY A 231 -5.95 4.29 3.88
CA GLY A 231 -6.29 4.70 2.51
C GLY A 231 -7.79 4.96 2.31
N LEU A 232 -8.66 4.05 2.75
CA LEU A 232 -10.11 4.24 2.64
C LEU A 232 -10.58 5.39 3.55
N ALA A 233 -10.07 5.47 4.78
CA ALA A 233 -10.39 6.54 5.72
C ALA A 233 -10.03 7.93 5.17
N ARG A 234 -8.89 8.05 4.47
CA ARG A 234 -8.49 9.30 3.80
C ARG A 234 -9.51 9.69 2.74
N LEU A 235 -9.88 8.77 1.85
CA LEU A 235 -10.84 9.05 0.77
C LEU A 235 -12.20 9.48 1.31
N VAL A 236 -12.68 8.79 2.34
CA VAL A 236 -13.94 9.12 3.00
C VAL A 236 -13.89 10.54 3.58
N ARG A 237 -12.82 10.90 4.32
CA ARG A 237 -12.65 12.26 4.86
C ARG A 237 -12.61 13.32 3.76
N GLU A 238 -11.87 13.08 2.67
CA GLU A 238 -11.81 14.00 1.54
C GLU A 238 -13.18 14.19 0.88
N ALA A 239 -13.95 13.11 0.69
CA ALA A 239 -15.30 13.19 0.16
C ALA A 239 -16.23 14.00 1.08
N MET A 240 -16.15 13.79 2.40
CA MET A 240 -16.97 14.53 3.37
C MET A 240 -16.65 16.02 3.41
N ALA A 241 -15.37 16.38 3.33
CA ALA A 241 -14.94 17.77 3.28
C ALA A 241 -15.52 18.53 2.06
N LEU A 242 -15.75 17.81 0.95
CA LEU A 242 -16.32 18.36 -0.28
C LEU A 242 -17.86 18.31 -0.32
N SER A 243 -18.48 17.44 0.48
CA SER A 243 -19.93 17.18 0.50
C SER A 243 -20.81 18.44 0.57
N PRO A 244 -20.52 19.46 1.42
CA PRO A 244 -21.35 20.67 1.51
C PRO A 244 -21.49 21.46 0.20
N ARG A 245 -20.55 21.29 -0.74
CA ARG A 245 -20.52 21.98 -2.03
C ARG A 245 -20.87 21.07 -3.19
N CYS A 246 -20.72 19.76 -3.01
CA CYS A 246 -20.87 18.77 -4.05
C CYS A 246 -21.26 17.44 -3.39
N PRO A 247 -22.55 17.04 -3.43
CA PRO A 247 -22.97 15.77 -2.85
C PRO A 247 -22.30 14.62 -3.62
N ILE A 248 -21.30 14.01 -3.00
CA ILE A 248 -20.40 13.03 -3.64
C ILE A 248 -21.05 11.65 -3.72
N TYR A 249 -21.79 11.26 -2.69
CA TYR A 249 -22.43 9.95 -2.60
C TYR A 249 -23.41 9.92 -1.43
N ASP A 250 -24.58 9.30 -1.63
CA ASP A 250 -25.69 9.28 -0.66
C ASP A 250 -26.31 7.87 -0.50
N GLY A 251 -25.63 6.83 -1.01
CA GLY A 251 -26.06 5.44 -0.86
C GLY A 251 -25.31 4.72 0.26
N ASP A 252 -25.86 3.63 0.81
CA ASP A 252 -25.11 2.77 1.75
C ASP A 252 -24.18 1.81 0.98
N PRO A 253 -22.85 1.92 1.09
CA PRO A 253 -21.92 1.05 0.37
C PRO A 253 -21.96 -0.41 0.85
N ARG A 254 -22.50 -0.68 2.05
CA ARG A 254 -22.79 -2.05 2.53
C ARG A 254 -23.89 -2.70 1.69
N LEU A 255 -24.77 -1.90 1.11
CA LEU A 255 -25.92 -2.28 0.31
C LEU A 255 -25.82 -1.82 -1.15
N GLY A 256 -24.59 -1.72 -1.68
CA GLY A 256 -24.34 -1.37 -3.08
C GLY A 256 -24.75 0.04 -3.49
N GLY A 257 -24.86 0.95 -2.53
CA GLY A 257 -25.28 2.34 -2.78
C GLY A 257 -26.78 2.56 -2.79
N THR A 258 -27.55 1.64 -2.21
CA THR A 258 -28.98 1.85 -2.03
C THR A 258 -29.22 2.99 -1.04
N GLN A 259 -30.07 3.95 -1.42
CA GLN A 259 -30.48 5.07 -0.56
C GLN A 259 -31.68 4.67 0.30
N GLY A 260 -31.81 5.25 1.49
CA GLY A 260 -33.00 5.11 2.33
C GLY A 260 -33.21 3.75 2.99
N ALA A 261 -32.41 2.72 2.70
CA ALA A 261 -32.72 1.30 2.95
C ALA A 261 -32.97 0.83 4.42
N GLY A 262 -33.04 1.71 5.42
CA GLY A 262 -33.21 1.34 6.84
C GLY A 262 -32.11 0.43 7.37
N GLY A 263 -30.95 0.43 6.70
CA GLY A 263 -29.81 -0.45 7.00
C GLY A 263 -29.95 -1.92 6.55
N PRO A 264 -28.87 -2.70 6.70
CA PRO A 264 -28.86 -4.12 6.33
C PRO A 264 -29.68 -4.98 7.29
N THR A 265 -30.50 -5.88 6.76
CA THR A 265 -31.24 -6.90 7.51
C THR A 265 -30.85 -8.32 7.07
N ARG A 266 -31.19 -9.36 7.85
CA ARG A 266 -31.02 -10.78 7.47
C ARG A 266 -29.62 -11.08 6.90
N MET A 267 -28.60 -10.72 7.66
CA MET A 267 -27.21 -10.78 7.21
C MET A 267 -26.65 -12.20 7.26
N ARG A 268 -26.00 -12.61 6.18
CA ARG A 268 -25.23 -13.86 6.09
C ARG A 268 -23.81 -13.54 5.66
N TYR A 269 -22.84 -14.13 6.37
CA TYR A 269 -21.43 -13.88 6.17
C TYR A 269 -20.75 -15.15 5.67
N GLU A 270 -19.96 -15.02 4.62
CA GLU A 270 -19.21 -16.12 4.01
C GLU A 270 -17.76 -15.67 3.78
N SER A 271 -16.79 -16.50 4.16
CA SER A 271 -15.40 -16.25 3.80
C SER A 271 -15.20 -16.55 2.32
N ASP A 272 -14.58 -15.64 1.57
CA ASP A 272 -14.16 -15.90 0.20
C ASP A 272 -12.74 -16.48 0.21
N THR A 273 -12.67 -17.79 0.48
CA THR A 273 -11.40 -18.52 0.62
C THR A 273 -10.56 -18.53 -0.66
N ARG A 274 -11.12 -18.10 -1.80
CA ARG A 274 -10.40 -18.07 -3.09
C ARG A 274 -9.43 -16.89 -3.20
N GLN A 275 -9.57 -15.88 -2.34
CA GLN A 275 -8.78 -14.64 -2.39
C GLN A 275 -8.27 -14.20 -1.01
N ASP A 276 -8.29 -15.10 -0.04
CA ASP A 276 -7.71 -14.87 1.29
C ASP A 276 -6.19 -15.06 1.22
N SER A 277 -5.44 -14.02 1.59
CA SER A 277 -4.00 -14.07 1.89
C SER A 277 -3.78 -13.84 3.39
N THR A 278 -2.53 -13.84 3.85
CA THR A 278 -2.25 -13.54 5.27
C THR A 278 -2.56 -12.12 5.68
N ASP A 279 -2.47 -11.19 4.74
CA ASP A 279 -2.62 -9.75 4.95
C ASP A 279 -3.87 -9.19 4.28
N ARG A 280 -4.57 -9.97 3.46
CA ARG A 280 -5.84 -9.58 2.84
C ARG A 280 -6.87 -10.66 3.01
N ARG A 281 -8.10 -10.26 3.28
CA ARG A 281 -9.23 -11.19 3.33
C ARG A 281 -10.42 -10.61 2.60
N LYS A 282 -11.28 -11.49 2.13
CA LYS A 282 -12.56 -11.08 1.56
C LYS A 282 -13.68 -11.80 2.27
N ILE A 283 -14.59 -11.01 2.80
CA ILE A 283 -15.82 -11.52 3.42
C ILE A 283 -16.97 -11.09 2.54
N ILE A 284 -17.71 -12.07 2.05
CA ILE A 284 -18.95 -11.85 1.32
C ILE A 284 -20.05 -11.69 2.35
N VAL A 285 -20.72 -10.55 2.29
CA VAL A 285 -21.91 -10.27 3.09
C VAL A 285 -23.11 -10.27 2.17
N THR A 286 -24.07 -11.13 2.47
CA THR A 286 -25.40 -11.10 1.83
C THR A 286 -26.34 -10.47 2.84
N ALA A 287 -26.98 -9.37 2.47
CA ALA A 287 -27.88 -8.62 3.35
C ALA A 287 -29.17 -8.30 2.61
N GLY A 288 -30.31 -8.52 3.26
CA GLY A 288 -31.58 -7.96 2.84
C GLY A 288 -31.66 -6.47 3.15
N GLN A 289 -32.62 -5.78 2.57
CA GLN A 289 -32.90 -4.38 2.86
C GLN A 289 -34.14 -4.28 3.74
N ALA A 290 -34.16 -3.37 4.72
CA ALA A 290 -35.30 -3.25 5.63
C ALA A 290 -36.58 -2.82 4.88
N GLU A 291 -36.43 -1.88 3.95
CA GLU A 291 -37.55 -1.31 3.18
C GLU A 291 -37.95 -2.14 1.95
N ALA A 292 -37.08 -3.07 1.52
CA ALA A 292 -37.31 -3.96 0.39
C ALA A 292 -36.97 -5.40 0.77
N PRO A 293 -37.90 -6.14 1.39
CA PRO A 293 -37.61 -7.45 1.97
C PRO A 293 -37.19 -8.52 0.95
N ASP A 294 -37.55 -8.36 -0.32
CA ASP A 294 -37.14 -9.27 -1.39
C ASP A 294 -35.83 -8.82 -2.07
N ALA A 295 -35.38 -7.59 -1.80
CA ALA A 295 -34.11 -7.09 -2.29
C ALA A 295 -32.96 -7.64 -1.43
N VAL A 296 -32.01 -8.27 -2.09
CA VAL A 296 -30.81 -8.82 -1.48
C VAL A 296 -29.60 -8.18 -2.13
N SER A 297 -28.75 -7.56 -1.31
CA SER A 297 -27.43 -7.08 -1.72
C SER A 297 -26.39 -8.10 -1.35
N ARG A 298 -25.46 -8.36 -2.28
CA ARG A 298 -24.27 -9.16 -2.02
C ARG A 298 -23.04 -8.27 -2.14
N THR A 299 -22.33 -8.08 -1.05
CA THR A 299 -21.20 -7.15 -0.96
C THR A 299 -19.95 -7.89 -0.54
N ARG A 300 -18.89 -7.77 -1.34
CA ARG A 300 -17.55 -8.24 -0.99
C ARG A 300 -16.85 -7.15 -0.19
N VAL A 301 -16.56 -7.44 1.07
CA VAL A 301 -15.80 -6.57 1.97
C VAL A 301 -14.35 -6.99 1.87
N ALA A 302 -13.52 -6.13 1.28
CA ALA A 302 -12.09 -6.32 1.23
C ALA A 302 -11.48 -5.83 2.54
N LEU A 303 -10.64 -6.68 3.14
CA LEU A 303 -9.96 -6.42 4.40
C LEU A 303 -8.46 -6.41 4.16
N ILE A 304 -7.75 -5.56 4.89
CA ILE A 304 -6.29 -5.53 4.96
C ILE A 304 -5.84 -5.64 6.42
N LEU A 305 -4.79 -6.41 6.68
CA LEU A 305 -4.16 -6.53 7.98
C LEU A 305 -3.07 -5.46 8.09
N ILE A 306 -3.25 -4.51 9.00
CA ILE A 306 -2.23 -3.53 9.39
C ILE A 306 -1.68 -3.89 10.79
N PRO A 307 -0.60 -3.25 11.28
CA PRO A 307 -0.04 -3.56 12.61
C PRO A 307 -1.07 -3.53 13.75
N GLU A 308 -2.07 -2.65 13.64
CA GLU A 308 -3.16 -2.47 14.61
C GLU A 308 -4.35 -3.43 14.39
N GLY A 309 -4.22 -4.42 13.49
CA GLY A 309 -5.21 -5.46 13.20
C GLY A 309 -5.92 -5.28 11.85
N TRP A 310 -6.95 -6.10 11.61
CA TRP A 310 -7.74 -6.03 10.38
C TRP A 310 -8.44 -4.69 10.24
N ARG A 311 -8.52 -4.20 9.00
CA ARG A 311 -9.23 -2.99 8.60
C ARG A 311 -9.98 -3.22 7.30
N ILE A 312 -11.09 -2.52 7.12
CA ILE A 312 -11.88 -2.50 5.89
C ILE A 312 -11.15 -1.64 4.87
N ASP A 313 -10.73 -2.27 3.79
CA ASP A 313 -10.02 -1.62 2.71
C ASP A 313 -10.94 -1.22 1.56
N ASP A 314 -11.98 -2.00 1.26
CA ASP A 314 -12.96 -1.63 0.23
C ASP A 314 -14.30 -2.37 0.44
N LEU A 315 -15.36 -1.85 -0.17
CA LEU A 315 -16.66 -2.49 -0.26
C LEU A 315 -17.06 -2.56 -1.73
N VAL A 316 -17.33 -3.77 -2.23
CA VAL A 316 -17.68 -4.00 -3.63
C VAL A 316 -18.99 -4.78 -3.70
N ALA A 317 -20.09 -4.10 -3.98
CA ALA A 317 -21.34 -4.78 -4.23
C ALA A 317 -21.32 -5.51 -5.58
N GLU A 318 -22.07 -6.60 -5.66
CA GLU A 318 -22.20 -7.37 -6.88
C GLU A 318 -22.81 -6.51 -7.99
N GLY A 319 -22.19 -6.53 -9.17
CA GLY A 319 -22.60 -5.70 -10.30
C GLY A 319 -22.19 -4.22 -10.21
N THR A 320 -21.51 -3.78 -9.15
CA THR A 320 -21.04 -2.39 -9.01
C THR A 320 -19.51 -2.29 -9.04
N VAL A 321 -19.01 -1.07 -9.23
CA VAL A 321 -17.61 -0.74 -8.95
C VAL A 321 -17.38 -0.64 -7.44
N GLY A 322 -16.13 -0.79 -7.00
CA GLY A 322 -15.76 -0.68 -5.59
C GLY A 322 -15.95 0.73 -5.03
N TYR A 323 -16.29 0.81 -3.74
CA TYR A 323 -16.58 2.07 -3.06
C TYR A 323 -15.41 3.05 -3.11
N LYS A 324 -14.17 2.56 -2.99
CA LYS A 324 -12.97 3.38 -3.23
C LYS A 324 -12.98 4.07 -4.59
N ALA A 325 -13.31 3.34 -5.65
CA ALA A 325 -13.35 3.88 -7.01
C ALA A 325 -14.47 4.93 -7.18
N ILE A 326 -15.62 4.70 -6.54
CA ILE A 326 -16.73 5.66 -6.50
C ILE A 326 -16.29 6.96 -5.83
N LEU A 327 -15.67 6.87 -4.64
CA LEU A 327 -15.17 8.04 -3.91
C LEU A 327 -14.12 8.81 -4.72
N HIS A 328 -13.16 8.11 -5.32
CA HIS A 328 -12.17 8.74 -6.19
C HIS A 328 -12.82 9.51 -7.34
N ALA A 329 -13.72 8.87 -8.10
CA ALA A 329 -14.37 9.49 -9.25
C ALA A 329 -15.20 10.72 -8.83
N ALA A 330 -15.88 10.65 -7.69
CA ALA A 330 -16.70 11.73 -7.18
C ALA A 330 -15.85 12.90 -6.66
N ILE A 331 -14.79 12.66 -5.88
CA ILE A 331 -13.83 13.69 -5.44
C ILE A 331 -13.23 14.41 -6.64
N THR A 332 -12.77 13.66 -7.65
CA THR A 332 -12.24 14.24 -8.88
C THR A 332 -13.30 15.13 -9.52
N ARG A 333 -14.50 14.62 -9.80
CA ARG A 333 -15.58 15.39 -10.44
C ARG A 333 -15.94 16.67 -9.68
N CYS A 334 -15.96 16.64 -8.35
CA CYS A 334 -16.27 17.81 -7.54
C CYS A 334 -15.17 18.88 -7.58
N ARG A 335 -13.89 18.49 -7.60
CA ARG A 335 -12.77 19.43 -7.74
C ARG A 335 -12.74 20.16 -9.09
N TRP A 336 -13.31 19.56 -10.14
CA TRP A 336 -13.40 20.22 -11.46
C TRP A 336 -14.54 21.25 -11.55
N ARG A 337 -15.51 21.24 -10.63
CA ARG A 337 -16.71 22.08 -10.70
C ARG A 337 -16.69 23.30 -9.76
N GLY A 338 -15.75 23.37 -8.83
CA GLY A 338 -15.58 24.48 -7.88
C GLY A 338 -14.31 25.24 -8.14
#